data_AF-A0A941BNG6-F1
#
_entry.id   AF-A0A941BNG6-F1
#
_cell.length_a   1.000
_cell.length_b   1.000
_cell.length_c   1.000
_cell.angle_alpha   90.00
_cell.angle_beta   90.00
_cell.angle_gamma   90.00
#
_symmetry.space_group_name_H-M   'P 1'
#
loop_
_entity.id
_entity.type
_entity.pdbx_description
1 polymer ?
#
loop_
_entity_poly.entity_id
_entity_poly.type
_entity_poly.pdbx_seq_one_letter_code
_entity_poly.pdbx_strand_id
1 'polypeptide(L)'
;MDVLATIQNAIEIAGKLRNLSKKIEDAEFRMLVADLSGDLADAKLEVADLKLRLAQSLEESRQLNERLEQRDASKPTLSDGAYKFEGEDGLFCTACFDTLAKKVRVTPLTGAFKTFGKWRCPSCKATLA
;
A
#
# COMPACT_ATOMS: atom_id res chain seq x y z
N MET A 1 23.89 -2.44 -3.02
CA MET A 1 24.75 -3.38 -2.26
C MET A 1 23.83 -4.40 -1.63
N ASP A 2 24.04 -5.70 -1.87
CA ASP A 2 23.17 -6.73 -1.27
C ASP A 2 23.63 -7.04 0.16
N VAL A 3 22.87 -6.56 1.14
CA VAL A 3 23.16 -6.73 2.58
C VAL A 3 23.23 -8.21 2.97
N LEU A 4 22.44 -9.08 2.35
CA LEU A 4 22.49 -10.52 2.64
C LEU A 4 23.81 -11.15 2.15
N ALA A 5 24.30 -10.71 0.99
CA ALA A 5 25.59 -11.17 0.47
C ALA A 5 26.75 -10.71 1.37
N THR A 6 26.70 -9.49 1.91
CA THR A 6 27.72 -9.02 2.85
C THR A 6 27.72 -9.77 4.17
N ILE A 7 26.55 -10.12 4.72
CA ILE A 7 26.44 -10.92 5.94
C ILE A 7 26.91 -12.36 5.67
N GLN A 8 26.57 -12.94 4.52
CA GLN A 8 27.06 -14.26 4.11
C GLN A 8 28.60 -14.29 4.08
N ASN A 9 29.23 -13.27 3.49
CA ASN A 9 30.69 -13.15 3.49
C ASN A 9 31.26 -13.05 4.92
N ALA A 10 30.60 -12.29 5.81
CA ALA A 10 31.01 -12.20 7.21
C ALA A 10 30.92 -13.56 7.94
N ILE A 11 29.86 -14.34 7.71
CA ILE A 11 29.69 -15.69 8.25
C ILE A 11 30.83 -16.61 7.77
N GLU A 12 31.20 -16.52 6.49
CA GLU A 12 32.33 -17.31 5.96
C GLU A 12 33.66 -16.92 6.60
N ILE A 13 33.88 -15.63 6.85
CA ILE A 13 35.06 -15.13 7.57
C ILE A 13 35.06 -15.63 9.02
N ALA A 14 33.93 -15.54 9.72
CA ALA A 14 33.78 -16.06 11.08
C ALA A 14 34.02 -17.58 11.14
N GLY A 15 33.56 -18.33 10.14
CA GLY A 15 33.86 -19.77 9.99
C GLY A 15 35.35 -20.06 9.80
N LYS A 16 36.06 -19.25 9.01
CA LYS A 16 37.54 -19.33 8.89
C LYS A 16 38.22 -19.02 10.21
N LEU A 17 37.80 -17.97 10.92
CA LEU A 17 38.31 -17.62 12.25
C LEU A 17 38.08 -18.75 13.27
N ARG A 18 36.92 -19.39 13.24
CA ARG A 18 36.59 -20.55 14.11
C ARG A 18 37.49 -21.75 13.84
N ASN A 19 37.89 -21.96 12.60
CA ASN A 19 38.84 -23.03 12.27
C ASN A 19 40.26 -22.70 12.74
N LEU A 20 40.66 -21.43 12.68
CA LEU A 20 41.95 -20.97 13.22
C LEU A 20 41.96 -21.01 14.77
N SER A 21 40.86 -20.66 15.44
CA SER A 21 40.76 -20.64 16.90
C SER A 21 40.93 -22.01 17.56
N LYS A 22 40.68 -23.11 16.83
CA LYS A 22 40.95 -24.49 17.28
C LYS A 22 42.42 -24.74 17.62
N LYS A 23 43.35 -23.94 17.09
CA LYS A 23 44.79 -24.04 17.35
C LYS A 23 45.26 -23.15 18.51
N ILE A 24 44.38 -22.29 19.02
CA ILE A 24 44.67 -21.35 20.10
C ILE A 24 44.16 -21.97 21.40
N GLU A 25 45.00 -22.07 22.43
CA GLU A 25 44.63 -22.58 23.77
C GLU A 25 43.96 -21.51 24.64
N ASP A 26 43.12 -20.67 24.02
CA ASP A 26 42.35 -19.63 24.70
C ASP A 26 40.86 -19.94 24.55
N ALA A 27 40.23 -20.31 25.67
CA ALA A 27 38.83 -20.66 25.72
C ALA A 27 37.91 -19.45 25.52
N GLU A 28 38.31 -18.27 25.99
CA GLU A 28 37.56 -17.02 25.84
C GLU A 28 37.54 -16.61 24.36
N PHE A 29 38.68 -16.67 23.69
CA PHE A 29 38.76 -16.41 22.25
C PHE A 29 37.87 -17.36 21.44
N ARG A 30 37.86 -18.66 21.77
CA ARG A 30 37.01 -19.65 21.10
C ARG A 30 35.52 -19.38 21.31
N MET A 31 35.14 -18.93 22.51
CA MET A 31 33.76 -18.57 22.82
C MET A 31 33.32 -17.35 22.02
N LEU A 32 34.10 -16.27 22.04
CA LEU A 32 33.80 -15.04 21.29
C LEU A 32 33.61 -15.29 19.78
N VAL A 33 34.41 -16.19 19.20
CA VAL A 33 34.26 -16.57 17.78
C VAL A 33 33.00 -17.40 17.53
N ALA A 34 32.59 -18.22 18.49
CA ALA A 34 31.34 -18.97 18.42
C ALA A 34 30.13 -18.01 18.53
N ASP A 35 30.16 -17.08 19.46
CA ASP A 35 29.13 -16.06 19.67
C ASP A 35 29.01 -15.17 18.43
N LEU A 36 30.13 -14.66 17.89
CA LEU A 36 30.15 -13.92 16.61
C LEU A 36 29.49 -14.70 15.47
N SER A 37 29.72 -16.01 15.39
CA SER A 37 29.11 -16.85 14.36
C SER A 37 27.59 -16.98 14.55
N GLY A 38 27.13 -17.02 15.81
CA GLY A 38 25.71 -17.02 16.17
C GLY A 38 25.05 -15.69 15.82
N ASP A 39 25.62 -14.58 16.29
CA ASP A 39 25.12 -13.22 16.04
C ASP A 39 24.97 -12.93 14.54
N LEU A 40 25.95 -13.36 13.73
CA LEU A 40 25.88 -13.19 12.27
C LEU A 40 24.80 -14.07 11.61
N ALA A 41 24.54 -15.26 12.13
CA ALA A 41 23.47 -16.12 11.63
C ALA A 41 22.10 -15.53 11.97
N ASP A 42 21.92 -15.04 13.19
CA ASP A 42 20.69 -14.38 13.64
C ASP A 42 20.44 -13.10 12.84
N ALA A 43 21.47 -12.26 12.67
CA ALA A 43 21.38 -11.06 11.83
C ALA A 43 21.00 -11.38 10.38
N LYS A 44 21.48 -12.51 9.82
CA LYS A 44 21.09 -12.94 8.47
C LYS A 44 19.59 -13.27 8.39
N LEU A 45 19.06 -13.96 9.39
CA LEU A 45 17.63 -14.30 9.46
C LEU A 45 16.78 -13.04 9.63
N GLU A 46 17.18 -12.13 10.51
CA GLU A 46 16.48 -10.86 10.73
C GLU A 46 16.44 -10.00 9.46
N VAL A 47 17.57 -9.87 8.75
CA VAL A 47 17.60 -9.13 7.47
C VAL A 47 16.74 -9.80 6.40
N ALA A 48 16.67 -11.13 6.37
CA ALA A 48 15.79 -11.84 5.45
C ALA A 48 14.30 -11.55 5.75
N ASP A 49 13.91 -11.58 7.03
CA ASP A 49 12.54 -11.21 7.47
C ASP A 49 12.22 -9.75 7.13
N LEU A 50 13.14 -8.82 7.40
CA LEU A 50 12.98 -7.40 7.06
C LEU A 50 12.80 -7.18 5.56
N LYS A 51 13.53 -7.92 4.71
CA LYS A 51 13.33 -7.86 3.25
C LYS A 51 11.94 -8.33 2.84
N LEU A 52 11.41 -9.39 3.46
CA LEU A 52 10.05 -9.87 3.19
C LEU A 52 9.00 -8.83 3.59
N ARG A 53 9.12 -8.27 4.80
CA ARG A 53 8.22 -7.21 5.28
C ARG A 53 8.28 -5.96 4.41
N LEU A 54 9.47 -5.57 3.98
CA LEU A 54 9.66 -4.44 3.07
C LEU A 54 8.99 -4.69 1.72
N ALA A 55 9.15 -5.88 1.14
CA ALA A 55 8.50 -6.25 -0.11
C ALA A 55 6.97 -6.21 0.03
N GLN A 56 6.42 -6.73 1.13
CA GLN A 56 4.99 -6.66 1.42
C GLN A 56 4.51 -5.21 1.54
N SER A 57 5.23 -4.36 2.30
CA SER A 57 4.86 -2.96 2.49
C SER A 57 4.91 -2.13 1.19
N LEU A 58 5.89 -2.40 0.32
CA LEU A 58 5.98 -1.78 -0.99
C LEU A 58 4.82 -2.20 -1.90
N GLU A 59 4.43 -3.47 -1.86
CA GLU A 59 3.28 -3.97 -2.63
C GLU A 59 1.96 -3.37 -2.13
N GLU A 60 1.76 -3.29 -0.82
CA GLU A 60 0.60 -2.61 -0.23
C GLU A 60 0.56 -1.12 -0.62
N SER A 61 1.70 -0.44 -0.58
CA SER A 61 1.81 0.96 -0.99
C SER A 61 1.48 1.14 -2.48
N ARG A 62 1.96 0.23 -3.35
CA ARG A 62 1.62 0.21 -4.77
C ARG A 62 0.12 0.05 -4.99
N GLN A 63 -0.49 -0.94 -4.34
CA GLN A 63 -1.93 -1.20 -4.43
C GLN A 63 -2.77 -0.02 -3.93
N LEU A 64 -2.36 0.62 -2.84
CA LEU A 64 -3.04 1.80 -2.31
C LEU A 64 -2.92 2.98 -3.27
N ASN A 65 -1.74 3.24 -3.83
CA ASN A 65 -1.52 4.28 -4.82
C ASN A 65 -2.36 4.04 -6.08
N GLU A 66 -2.43 2.81 -6.60
CA GLU A 66 -3.28 2.47 -7.74
C GLU A 66 -4.77 2.72 -7.45
N ARG A 67 -5.23 2.40 -6.23
CA ARG A 67 -6.62 2.70 -5.81
C ARG A 67 -6.87 4.21 -5.71
N LEU A 68 -5.88 4.98 -5.25
CA LEU A 68 -5.97 6.44 -5.18
C LEU A 68 -5.98 7.05 -6.58
N GLU A 69 -5.11 6.61 -7.47
CA GLU A 69 -5.08 7.03 -8.87
C GLU A 69 -6.39 6.71 -9.59
N GLN A 70 -6.98 5.53 -9.36
CA GLN A 70 -8.30 5.19 -9.90
C GLN A 70 -9.40 6.11 -9.36
N ARG A 71 -9.35 6.50 -8.08
CA ARG A 71 -10.28 7.49 -7.51
C ARG A 71 -10.06 8.88 -8.08
N ASP A 72 -8.80 9.29 -8.27
CA ASP A 72 -8.44 10.62 -8.74
C ASP A 72 -8.72 10.80 -10.23
N ALA A 73 -8.46 9.79 -11.06
CA ALA A 73 -8.84 9.74 -12.47
C ALA A 73 -10.36 9.77 -12.68
N SER A 74 -11.13 9.44 -11.63
CA SER A 74 -12.58 9.53 -11.63
C SER A 74 -13.09 10.71 -10.80
N LYS A 75 -12.34 11.80 -10.62
CA LYS A 75 -12.87 13.02 -10.00
C LYS A 75 -13.94 13.66 -10.89
N PRO A 76 -15.19 13.79 -10.42
CA PRO A 76 -16.23 14.44 -11.19
C PRO A 76 -16.09 15.97 -11.16
N THR A 77 -16.59 16.61 -12.19
CA THR A 77 -16.88 18.05 -12.21
C THR A 77 -18.32 18.27 -11.76
N LEU A 78 -18.56 19.33 -10.98
CA LEU A 78 -19.92 19.71 -10.60
C LEU A 78 -20.58 20.45 -11.78
N SER A 79 -21.71 19.92 -12.26
CA SER A 79 -22.49 20.48 -13.36
C SER A 79 -23.98 20.41 -13.00
N ASP A 80 -24.63 21.57 -12.94
CA ASP A 80 -26.07 21.69 -12.60
C ASP A 80 -26.47 20.96 -11.30
N GLY A 81 -25.65 21.05 -10.25
CA GLY A 81 -25.93 20.45 -8.94
C GLY A 81 -25.69 18.93 -8.87
N ALA A 82 -25.23 18.31 -9.95
CA ALA A 82 -24.89 16.90 -10.04
C ALA A 82 -23.44 16.72 -10.52
N TYR A 83 -22.90 15.51 -10.36
CA TYR A 83 -21.55 15.17 -10.82
C TYR A 83 -21.54 14.75 -12.29
N LYS A 84 -20.54 15.22 -13.02
CA LYS A 84 -20.25 14.81 -14.40
C LYS A 84 -18.83 14.25 -14.46
N PHE A 85 -18.68 13.06 -15.01
CA PHE A 85 -17.36 12.45 -15.21
C PHE A 85 -16.93 12.64 -16.66
N GLU A 86 -15.63 12.84 -16.88
CA GLU A 86 -15.09 12.93 -18.24
C GLU A 86 -15.27 11.59 -18.97
N GLY A 87 -15.78 11.63 -20.20
CA GLY A 87 -16.00 10.44 -21.03
C GLY A 87 -17.27 9.63 -20.72
N GLU A 88 -18.06 10.01 -19.72
CA GLU A 88 -19.36 9.37 -19.42
C GLU A 88 -20.54 10.29 -19.75
N ASP A 89 -21.54 9.73 -20.42
CA ASP A 89 -22.77 10.46 -20.72
C ASP A 89 -23.70 10.51 -19.51
N GLY A 90 -24.20 11.71 -19.21
CA GLY A 90 -25.20 11.95 -18.17
C GLY A 90 -24.61 12.43 -16.84
N LEU A 91 -25.52 12.73 -15.91
CA LEU A 91 -25.19 13.28 -14.60
C LEU A 91 -25.39 12.23 -13.51
N PHE A 92 -24.64 12.38 -12.43
CA PHE A 92 -24.55 11.42 -11.34
C PHE A 92 -24.80 12.09 -9.99
N CYS A 93 -25.29 11.30 -9.04
CA CYS A 93 -25.65 11.82 -7.73
C CYS A 93 -24.41 12.12 -6.89
N THR A 94 -24.30 13.36 -6.41
CA THR A 94 -23.22 13.81 -5.52
C THR A 94 -23.20 13.01 -4.21
N ALA A 95 -24.36 12.91 -3.54
CA ALA A 95 -24.48 12.18 -2.28
C ALA A 95 -24.08 10.70 -2.39
N CYS A 96 -24.49 9.99 -3.46
CA CYS A 96 -24.13 8.59 -3.65
C CYS A 96 -22.64 8.39 -3.95
N PHE A 97 -22.03 9.36 -4.65
CA PHE A 97 -20.61 9.29 -4.95
C PHE A 97 -19.76 9.64 -3.71
N ASP A 98 -20.09 10.70 -2.98
CA ASP A 98 -19.31 11.15 -1.82
C ASP A 98 -19.36 10.16 -0.64
N THR A 99 -20.52 9.50 -0.44
CA THR A 99 -20.71 8.58 0.71
C THR A 99 -20.38 7.13 0.40
N LEU A 100 -20.65 6.67 -0.83
CA LEU A 100 -20.55 5.26 -1.20
C LEU A 100 -19.60 5.00 -2.38
N ALA A 101 -18.96 6.03 -2.95
CA ALA A 101 -18.18 5.95 -4.18
C ALA A 101 -18.94 5.29 -5.35
N LYS A 102 -20.27 5.40 -5.36
CA LYS A 102 -21.14 4.81 -6.39
C LYS A 102 -21.59 5.86 -7.39
N LYS A 103 -21.29 5.61 -8.67
CA LYS A 103 -21.78 6.40 -9.81
C LYS A 103 -23.25 6.05 -10.09
N VAL A 104 -24.18 6.72 -9.41
CA VAL A 104 -25.62 6.55 -9.63
C VAL A 104 -26.13 7.67 -10.54
N ARG A 105 -26.62 7.30 -11.73
CA ARG A 105 -27.17 8.25 -12.70
C ARG A 105 -28.43 8.91 -12.16
N VAL A 106 -28.54 10.23 -12.27
CA VAL A 106 -29.72 10.97 -11.85
C VAL A 106 -30.72 11.12 -13.00
N THR A 107 -31.99 11.28 -12.65
CA THR A 107 -33.09 11.49 -13.60
C THR A 107 -33.62 12.92 -13.45
N PRO A 108 -33.96 13.63 -14.53
CA PRO A 108 -34.51 14.97 -14.43
C PRO A 108 -35.86 14.95 -13.71
N LEU A 109 -36.11 15.93 -12.83
CA LEU A 109 -37.46 16.17 -12.31
C LEU A 109 -38.32 16.83 -13.39
N THR A 110 -39.56 16.34 -13.53
CA THR A 110 -40.56 16.84 -14.46
C THR A 110 -41.77 17.41 -13.70
N GLY A 111 -42.51 18.33 -14.33
CA GLY A 111 -43.72 18.93 -13.76
C GLY A 111 -43.47 19.96 -12.65
N ALA A 112 -44.46 20.12 -11.76
CA ALA A 112 -44.48 21.13 -10.69
C ALA A 112 -43.33 21.00 -9.67
N PHE A 113 -42.62 19.87 -9.65
CA PHE A 113 -41.53 19.61 -8.70
C PHE A 113 -40.16 20.17 -9.14
N LYS A 114 -40.06 20.78 -10.33
CA LYS A 114 -38.83 21.46 -10.80
C LYS A 114 -38.37 22.61 -9.91
N THR A 115 -39.28 23.23 -9.15
CA THR A 115 -38.97 24.31 -8.21
C THR A 115 -38.14 23.83 -7.01
N PHE A 116 -38.17 22.53 -6.69
CA PHE A 116 -37.46 21.94 -5.55
C PHE A 116 -36.10 21.33 -5.94
N GLY A 117 -35.77 21.31 -7.24
CA GLY A 117 -34.50 20.81 -7.76
C GLY A 117 -34.61 20.35 -9.21
N LYS A 118 -33.46 20.18 -9.85
CA LYS A 118 -33.35 19.77 -11.26
C LYS A 118 -33.26 18.25 -11.41
N TRP A 119 -32.62 17.56 -10.47
CA TRP A 119 -32.29 16.14 -10.58
C TRP A 119 -32.75 15.32 -9.38
N ARG A 120 -33.15 14.07 -9.62
CA ARG A 120 -33.50 13.10 -8.58
C ARG A 120 -32.66 11.84 -8.72
N CYS A 121 -32.07 11.40 -7.61
CA CYS A 121 -31.36 10.14 -7.55
C CYS A 121 -32.35 8.97 -7.30
N PRO A 122 -32.32 7.89 -8.11
CA PRO A 122 -33.19 6.73 -7.90
C PRO A 122 -32.78 5.88 -6.68
N SER A 123 -31.51 5.92 -6.28
CA SER A 123 -30.98 5.09 -5.19
C SER A 123 -31.21 5.72 -3.80
N CYS A 124 -30.71 6.93 -3.57
CA CYS A 124 -30.83 7.61 -2.27
C CYS A 124 -32.03 8.56 -2.17
N LYS A 125 -32.80 8.74 -3.26
CA LYS A 125 -33.96 9.64 -3.35
C LYS A 125 -33.64 11.13 -3.10
N ALA A 126 -32.37 11.51 -3.03
CA ALA A 126 -31.95 12.90 -2.92
C ALA A 126 -32.39 13.71 -4.15
N THR A 127 -32.83 14.93 -3.91
CA THR A 127 -33.12 15.94 -4.93
C THR A 127 -31.94 16.91 -4.98
N LEU A 128 -31.37 17.10 -6.16
CA LEU A 128 -30.21 17.96 -6.41
C LEU A 128 -30.66 19.17 -7.23
N ALA A 129 -30.17 20.35 -6.88
CA ALA A 129 -30.56 21.64 -7.46
C ALA A 129 -29.41 22.31 -8.21
#